data_AF-A0A9P1DG51-F1
#
_entry.id   AF-A0A9P1DG51-F1
#
_cell.length_a   1.000
_cell.length_b   1.000
_cell.length_c   1.000
_cell.angle_alpha   90.00
_cell.angle_beta   90.00
_cell.angle_gamma   90.00
#
_symmetry.space_group_name_H-M   'P 1'
#
loop_
_entity.id
_entity.type
_entity.pdbx_description
1 polymer ?
#
loop_
_entity_poly.entity_id
_entity_poly.type
_entity_poly.pdbx_seq_one_letter_code
_entity_poly.pdbx_strand_id
1 'polypeptide(L)'
;MLRACIFLSLLLGGNASCSWEWAGVYHAHEAGILTWTFEKTGTTYADPGMAVALRSASAATEAGLTAVQSSAETDLNATLTTVQSGAVLSLNAAYQLQFDSDSWISIFKIPVAAESNFAVSAEHYPSEFKNLMPSVMRNNHGISASASHTAACDSDDHDHDDHDDHAETSTDRIGEVIGASLMTALPTLVGIVLLVVVCNPTGTFFKTALHFSNSLAAGILLAAAVFLFLPEAQHMLAVGKIEPEAAAAWGSTIVAGWLLGAISHLAGDVVKKKCGADDLEAIDEKPPAKNMMWVLGIPISCGDFCCNIADGFVLGTAFRPCSTGFAWKLVGIIIAHELPQEVAGTYTLVFKAGMKWWQATLLNFICG
;
A
#
# COMPACT_ATOMS: atom_id res chain seq x y z
N MET A 1 -61.43 26.38 -22.84
CA MET A 1 -60.17 26.76 -23.53
C MET A 1 -59.11 27.22 -22.52
N LEU A 2 -58.91 26.48 -21.41
CA LEU A 2 -57.90 26.77 -20.39
C LEU A 2 -57.30 25.47 -19.80
N ARG A 3 -57.19 24.44 -20.66
CA ARG A 3 -56.54 23.15 -20.34
C ARG A 3 -55.56 22.68 -21.43
N ALA A 4 -55.35 23.49 -22.47
CA ALA A 4 -54.45 23.18 -23.58
C ALA A 4 -53.09 23.91 -23.50
N CYS A 5 -52.87 24.78 -22.51
CA CYS A 5 -51.62 25.53 -22.36
C CYS A 5 -50.64 24.95 -21.33
N ILE A 6 -51.01 23.91 -20.58
CA ILE A 6 -50.12 23.26 -19.59
C ILE A 6 -49.38 22.06 -20.18
N PHE A 7 -49.86 21.51 -21.31
CA PHE A 7 -49.19 20.39 -21.99
C PHE A 7 -48.15 20.80 -23.04
N LEU A 8 -47.98 22.09 -23.32
CA LEU A 8 -46.97 22.57 -24.27
C LEU A 8 -45.69 23.11 -23.60
N SER A 9 -45.70 23.30 -22.28
CA SER A 9 -44.52 23.68 -21.49
C SER A 9 -43.71 22.49 -20.96
N LEU A 10 -44.17 21.25 -21.19
CA LEU A 10 -43.46 20.02 -20.78
C LEU A 10 -42.61 19.37 -21.90
N LEU A 11 -42.52 20.01 -23.08
CA LEU A 11 -41.74 19.51 -24.23
C LEU A 11 -40.49 20.36 -24.54
N LEU A 12 -40.14 21.30 -23.65
CA LEU A 12 -38.91 22.11 -23.73
C LEU A 12 -38.09 22.11 -22.43
N GLY A 13 -38.36 21.17 -21.52
CA GLY A 13 -37.48 20.87 -20.40
C GLY A 13 -36.41 19.89 -20.85
N GLY A 14 -35.44 20.36 -21.64
CA GLY A 14 -34.18 19.65 -21.76
C GLY A 14 -33.45 19.78 -20.43
N ASN A 15 -33.65 18.85 -19.51
CA ASN A 15 -32.67 18.63 -18.44
C ASN A 15 -31.38 18.26 -19.17
N ALA A 16 -30.39 19.15 -19.16
CA ALA A 16 -29.08 18.86 -19.72
C ALA A 16 -28.38 17.85 -18.80
N SER A 17 -28.67 16.56 -18.97
CA SER A 17 -27.82 15.51 -18.42
C SER A 17 -26.48 15.61 -19.16
N CYS A 18 -25.42 15.97 -18.45
CA CYS A 18 -24.08 15.96 -19.04
C CYS A 18 -23.65 14.52 -19.33
N SER A 19 -22.86 14.35 -20.38
CA SER A 19 -22.28 13.06 -20.80
C SER A 19 -21.01 12.70 -20.02
N TRP A 20 -20.67 13.51 -19.02
CA TRP A 20 -19.55 13.33 -18.12
C TRP A 20 -19.99 13.65 -16.69
N GLU A 21 -19.56 12.85 -15.73
CA GLU A 21 -19.78 13.07 -14.29
C GLU A 21 -18.65 13.89 -13.66
N TRP A 22 -17.45 13.79 -14.21
CA TRP A 22 -16.25 14.45 -13.68
C TRP A 22 -15.46 15.18 -14.76
N ALA A 23 -14.95 16.37 -14.44
CA ALA A 23 -13.97 17.06 -15.26
C ALA A 23 -12.84 17.67 -14.42
N GLY A 24 -11.62 17.70 -14.96
CA GLY A 24 -10.46 18.30 -14.32
C GLY A 24 -9.56 19.02 -15.32
N VAL A 25 -8.94 20.13 -14.91
CA VAL A 25 -7.96 20.88 -15.72
C VAL A 25 -6.56 20.77 -15.12
N TYR A 26 -5.55 20.71 -15.99
CA TYR A 26 -4.16 20.44 -15.65
C TYR A 26 -3.23 21.44 -16.32
N HIS A 27 -2.09 21.69 -15.66
CA HIS A 27 -0.96 22.41 -16.23
C HIS A 27 0.24 21.46 -16.36
N ALA A 28 0.78 21.34 -17.56
CA ALA A 28 1.98 20.58 -17.86
C ALA A 28 3.19 21.51 -17.94
N HIS A 29 4.06 21.46 -16.93
CA HIS A 29 5.30 22.25 -16.89
C HIS A 29 6.31 21.78 -17.96
N GLU A 30 6.44 20.47 -18.16
CA GLU A 30 7.39 19.87 -19.10
C GLU A 30 6.69 19.15 -20.25
N ALA A 31 7.34 19.12 -21.42
CA ALA A 31 6.89 18.31 -22.55
C ALA A 31 7.13 16.82 -22.23
N GLY A 32 6.17 15.97 -22.57
CA GLY A 32 6.31 14.54 -22.31
C GLY A 32 5.04 13.75 -22.60
N ILE A 33 5.04 12.50 -22.13
CA ILE A 33 3.87 11.61 -22.19
C ILE A 33 3.39 11.38 -20.77
N LEU A 34 2.17 11.81 -20.47
CA LEU A 34 1.49 11.47 -19.23
C LEU A 34 0.88 10.07 -19.37
N THR A 35 1.07 9.24 -18.36
CA THR A 35 0.46 7.92 -18.25
C THR A 35 -0.68 8.02 -17.25
N TRP A 36 -1.90 7.76 -17.71
CA TRP A 36 -3.10 7.72 -16.91
C TRP A 36 -3.47 6.26 -16.61
N THR A 37 -3.60 5.91 -15.32
CA THR A 37 -3.76 4.53 -14.86
C THR A 37 -5.12 4.28 -14.22
N PHE A 38 -5.68 3.10 -14.47
CA PHE A 38 -6.94 2.61 -13.93
C PHE A 38 -6.77 1.20 -13.36
N GLU A 39 -7.27 0.97 -12.15
CA GLU A 39 -7.10 -0.29 -11.42
C GLU A 39 -8.41 -1.03 -11.22
N LYS A 40 -8.33 -2.35 -11.12
CA LYS A 40 -9.44 -3.18 -10.65
C LYS A 40 -9.75 -2.95 -9.18
N THR A 41 -11.03 -2.93 -8.86
CA THR A 41 -11.54 -2.96 -7.48
C THR A 41 -11.87 -4.42 -7.13
N GLY A 42 -11.00 -5.06 -6.36
CA GLY A 42 -11.07 -6.52 -6.18
C GLY A 42 -10.71 -7.26 -7.47
N THR A 43 -11.54 -8.18 -7.96
CA THR A 43 -11.19 -8.99 -9.14
C THR A 43 -11.64 -8.40 -10.49
N THR A 44 -12.40 -7.31 -10.48
CA THR A 44 -13.00 -6.70 -11.69
C THR A 44 -12.83 -5.17 -11.68
N TYR A 45 -12.95 -4.55 -12.85
CA TYR A 45 -13.12 -3.10 -12.91
C TYR A 45 -14.53 -2.71 -12.46
N ALA A 46 -14.70 -1.47 -11.97
CA ALA A 46 -16.02 -0.93 -11.62
C ALA A 46 -16.97 -0.94 -12.83
N ASP A 47 -16.43 -0.62 -14.01
CA ASP A 47 -17.05 -0.75 -15.32
C ASP A 47 -16.01 -1.33 -16.32
N PRO A 48 -16.38 -2.11 -17.36
CA PRO A 48 -15.46 -2.51 -18.43
C PRO A 48 -14.74 -1.35 -19.16
N GLY A 49 -15.22 -0.11 -19.09
CA GLY A 49 -14.60 1.03 -19.75
C GLY A 49 -15.18 2.37 -19.30
N MET A 50 -14.81 3.46 -19.96
CA MET A 50 -15.48 4.75 -19.79
C MET A 50 -15.21 5.69 -20.99
N ALA A 51 -16.16 6.57 -21.30
CA ALA A 51 -15.95 7.65 -22.27
C ALA A 51 -15.13 8.80 -21.66
N VAL A 52 -14.20 9.36 -22.45
CA VAL A 52 -13.38 10.50 -22.05
C VAL A 52 -13.21 11.50 -23.19
N ALA A 53 -13.19 12.79 -22.86
CA ALA A 53 -12.84 13.86 -23.78
C ALA A 53 -11.62 14.64 -23.26
N LEU A 54 -10.64 14.86 -24.13
CA LEU A 54 -9.43 15.63 -23.83
C LEU A 54 -9.45 16.91 -24.64
N ARG A 55 -9.28 18.06 -23.98
CA ARG A 55 -9.30 19.38 -24.64
C ARG A 55 -8.08 20.20 -24.25
N SER A 56 -7.53 20.96 -25.19
CA SER A 56 -6.58 22.02 -24.83
C SER A 56 -7.33 23.14 -24.08
N ALA A 57 -6.77 23.62 -22.99
CA ALA A 57 -7.32 24.72 -22.19
C ALA A 57 -6.44 25.97 -22.32
N SER A 58 -7.03 27.14 -22.15
CA SER A 58 -6.28 28.41 -22.16
C SER A 58 -5.49 28.63 -20.87
N ALA A 59 -6.02 28.16 -19.73
CA ALA A 59 -5.42 28.25 -18.41
C ALA A 59 -5.86 27.06 -17.54
N ALA A 60 -5.03 26.66 -16.58
CA ALA A 60 -5.38 25.66 -15.56
C ALA A 60 -6.18 26.28 -14.39
N THR A 61 -7.26 26.97 -14.73
CA THR A 61 -8.17 27.63 -13.78
C THR A 61 -9.59 27.11 -13.96
N GLU A 62 -10.46 27.34 -12.97
CA GLU A 62 -11.89 27.04 -13.08
C GLU A 62 -12.51 27.63 -14.37
N ALA A 63 -12.24 28.91 -14.66
CA ALA A 63 -12.71 29.56 -15.90
C ALA A 63 -12.17 28.89 -17.17
N GLY A 64 -10.93 28.38 -17.14
CA GLY A 64 -10.35 27.61 -18.24
C GLY A 64 -11.01 26.24 -18.43
N LEU A 65 -11.42 25.59 -17.34
CA LEU A 65 -12.17 24.34 -17.34
C LEU A 65 -13.59 24.55 -17.88
N THR A 66 -14.32 25.54 -17.36
CA THR A 66 -15.68 25.86 -17.80
C THR A 66 -15.72 26.22 -19.29
N ALA A 67 -14.72 26.94 -19.80
CA ALA A 67 -14.64 27.32 -21.20
C ALA A 67 -14.59 26.14 -22.18
N VAL A 68 -14.13 24.97 -21.74
CA VAL A 68 -13.99 23.77 -22.61
C VAL A 68 -15.08 22.72 -22.38
N GLN A 69 -15.87 22.80 -21.31
CA GLN A 69 -16.90 21.82 -20.95
C GLN A 69 -17.96 21.61 -22.04
N SER A 70 -18.49 22.67 -22.66
CA SER A 70 -19.49 22.51 -23.74
C SER A 70 -18.93 21.82 -24.99
N SER A 71 -17.63 22.00 -25.25
CA SER A 71 -16.96 21.30 -26.36
C SER A 71 -16.72 19.84 -26.03
N ALA A 72 -16.29 19.55 -24.79
CA ALA A 72 -16.15 18.18 -24.30
C ALA A 72 -17.48 17.42 -24.33
N GLU A 73 -18.58 18.07 -23.93
CA GLU A 73 -19.94 17.51 -24.01
C GLU A 73 -20.34 17.18 -25.45
N THR A 74 -20.04 18.07 -26.40
CA THR A 74 -20.31 17.83 -27.82
C THR A 74 -19.49 16.64 -28.35
N ASP A 75 -18.22 16.55 -27.94
CA ASP A 75 -17.32 15.46 -28.36
C ASP A 75 -17.74 14.11 -27.74
N LEU A 76 -18.21 14.09 -26.49
CA LEU A 76 -18.68 12.88 -25.79
C LEU A 76 -20.00 12.34 -26.36
N ASN A 77 -20.89 13.22 -26.84
CA ASN A 77 -22.13 12.82 -27.52
C ASN A 77 -21.93 12.35 -28.97
N ALA A 78 -20.73 12.52 -29.53
CA ALA A 78 -20.41 12.05 -30.86
C ALA A 78 -20.08 10.55 -30.89
N THR A 79 -19.83 10.00 -32.08
CA THR A 79 -19.35 8.62 -32.19
C THR A 79 -17.90 8.53 -31.69
N LEU A 80 -17.70 7.82 -30.58
CA LEU A 80 -16.40 7.66 -29.95
C LEU A 80 -15.56 6.56 -30.60
N THR A 81 -14.26 6.79 -30.68
CA THR A 81 -13.30 5.76 -31.08
C THR A 81 -12.93 4.92 -29.86
N THR A 82 -13.16 3.62 -29.92
CA THR A 82 -12.74 2.69 -28.86
C THR A 82 -11.25 2.44 -28.91
N VAL A 83 -10.58 2.61 -27.78
CA VAL A 83 -9.14 2.43 -27.61
C VAL A 83 -8.84 1.47 -26.46
N GLN A 84 -7.84 0.64 -26.65
CA GLN A 84 -7.41 -0.37 -25.66
C GLN A 84 -6.32 0.19 -24.75
N SER A 85 -6.08 -0.48 -23.63
CA SER A 85 -4.93 -0.23 -22.76
C SER A 85 -3.61 -0.17 -23.57
N GLY A 86 -2.79 0.83 -23.30
CA GLY A 86 -1.55 1.16 -24.00
C GLY A 86 -1.69 2.25 -25.07
N ALA A 87 -2.92 2.63 -25.45
CA ALA A 87 -3.16 3.61 -26.50
C ALA A 87 -2.69 5.04 -26.14
N VAL A 88 -2.40 5.81 -27.19
CA VAL A 88 -2.03 7.23 -27.09
C VAL A 88 -3.24 8.09 -27.46
N LEU A 89 -3.72 8.88 -26.49
CA LEU A 89 -4.85 9.78 -26.60
C LEU A 89 -4.37 11.16 -27.07
N SER A 90 -4.99 11.69 -28.12
CA SER A 90 -4.67 13.02 -28.63
C SER A 90 -5.51 14.08 -27.93
N LEU A 91 -4.96 15.27 -27.73
CA LEU A 91 -5.73 16.42 -27.29
C LEU A 91 -6.74 16.85 -28.37
N ASN A 92 -7.87 17.41 -27.93
CA ASN A 92 -9.00 17.85 -28.75
C ASN A 92 -9.73 16.69 -29.45
N ALA A 93 -9.88 15.58 -28.73
CA ALA A 93 -10.60 14.39 -29.19
C ALA A 93 -11.29 13.68 -28.00
N ALA A 94 -12.25 12.81 -28.32
CA ALA A 94 -12.92 11.95 -27.36
C ALA A 94 -12.82 10.47 -27.74
N TYR A 95 -12.81 9.61 -26.73
CA TYR A 95 -12.50 8.19 -26.85
C TYR A 95 -13.39 7.36 -25.92
N GLN A 96 -13.71 6.14 -26.33
CA GLN A 96 -14.18 5.10 -25.42
C GLN A 96 -12.97 4.31 -24.94
N LEU A 97 -12.62 4.44 -23.67
CA LEU A 97 -11.56 3.64 -23.07
C LEU A 97 -12.09 2.23 -22.81
N GLN A 98 -11.42 1.22 -23.35
CA GLN A 98 -11.67 -0.17 -23.03
C GLN A 98 -10.61 -0.65 -22.06
N PHE A 99 -11.01 -1.04 -20.85
CA PHE A 99 -10.09 -1.61 -19.88
C PHE A 99 -9.78 -3.06 -20.18
N ASP A 100 -8.55 -3.46 -19.86
CA ASP A 100 -8.03 -4.80 -20.07
C ASP A 100 -8.48 -5.73 -18.93
N SER A 101 -9.48 -6.57 -19.20
CA SER A 101 -10.02 -7.50 -18.22
C SER A 101 -9.02 -8.55 -17.73
N ASP A 102 -7.92 -8.77 -18.44
CA ASP A 102 -6.90 -9.76 -18.06
C ASP A 102 -5.75 -9.12 -17.26
N SER A 103 -5.64 -7.79 -17.27
CA SER A 103 -4.67 -7.03 -16.48
C SER A 103 -5.27 -6.52 -15.17
N TRP A 104 -4.42 -6.29 -14.16
CA TRP A 104 -4.82 -5.58 -12.93
C TRP A 104 -4.91 -4.07 -13.16
N ILE A 105 -4.12 -3.56 -14.11
CA ILE A 105 -3.96 -2.14 -14.41
C ILE A 105 -4.12 -1.91 -15.91
N SER A 106 -4.92 -0.91 -16.28
CA SER A 106 -5.05 -0.40 -17.63
C SER A 106 -4.37 0.97 -17.71
N ILE A 107 -3.65 1.22 -18.81
CA ILE A 107 -2.82 2.42 -18.97
C ILE A 107 -3.20 3.16 -20.24
N PHE A 108 -3.24 4.49 -20.21
CA PHE A 108 -3.45 5.32 -21.40
C PHE A 108 -2.45 6.47 -21.41
N LYS A 109 -1.99 6.88 -22.59
CA LYS A 109 -0.88 7.82 -22.75
C LYS A 109 -1.38 9.14 -23.35
N ILE A 110 -1.03 10.27 -22.75
CA ILE A 110 -1.45 11.60 -23.20
C ILE A 110 -0.18 12.43 -23.48
N PRO A 111 0.17 12.68 -24.75
CA PRO A 111 1.26 13.58 -25.09
C PRO A 111 0.91 15.02 -24.74
N VAL A 112 1.80 15.71 -24.04
CA VAL A 112 1.65 17.12 -23.65
C VAL A 112 2.87 17.93 -24.06
N ALA A 113 2.65 19.19 -24.41
CA ALA A 113 3.71 20.15 -24.67
C ALA A 113 4.16 20.82 -23.37
N ALA A 114 5.38 21.36 -23.35
CA ALA A 114 5.86 22.15 -22.21
C ALA A 114 5.03 23.42 -22.05
N GLU A 115 4.78 23.80 -20.80
CA GLU A 115 3.99 24.98 -20.40
C GLU A 115 2.59 25.02 -21.07
N SER A 116 1.93 23.86 -21.15
CA SER A 116 0.60 23.74 -21.78
C SER A 116 -0.50 23.39 -20.77
N ASN A 117 -1.73 23.81 -21.04
CA ASN A 117 -2.90 23.46 -20.23
C ASN A 117 -3.83 22.55 -21.00
N PHE A 118 -4.39 21.56 -20.33
CA PHE A 118 -5.38 20.66 -20.90
C PHE A 118 -6.43 20.27 -19.86
N ALA A 119 -7.62 19.94 -20.33
CA ALA A 119 -8.72 19.45 -19.50
C ALA A 119 -9.13 18.05 -19.95
N VAL A 120 -9.65 17.29 -19.00
CA VAL A 120 -10.20 15.97 -19.19
C VAL A 120 -11.60 15.95 -18.61
N SER A 121 -12.57 15.50 -19.39
CA SER A 121 -13.93 15.18 -18.95
C SER A 121 -14.15 13.68 -19.09
N ALA A 122 -14.72 13.03 -18.08
CA ALA A 122 -14.91 11.59 -18.03
C ALA A 122 -16.35 11.24 -17.66
N GLU A 123 -16.87 10.19 -18.29
CA GLU A 123 -18.17 9.60 -18.01
C GLU A 123 -18.31 9.21 -16.53
N HIS A 124 -17.24 8.69 -15.95
CA HIS A 124 -17.18 8.28 -14.55
C HIS A 124 -16.07 9.01 -13.80
N TYR A 125 -16.21 9.07 -12.47
CA TYR A 125 -15.15 9.60 -11.63
C TYR A 125 -13.90 8.71 -11.72
N PRO A 126 -12.70 9.25 -12.01
CA PRO A 126 -11.47 8.45 -12.03
C PRO A 126 -11.18 7.77 -10.68
N SER A 127 -11.76 8.29 -9.59
CA SER A 127 -11.67 7.70 -8.27
C SER A 127 -12.44 6.39 -8.09
N GLU A 128 -13.34 6.02 -8.99
CA GLU A 128 -14.06 4.73 -8.91
C GLU A 128 -13.18 3.56 -9.36
N PHE A 129 -12.15 3.86 -10.13
CA PHE A 129 -11.18 2.92 -10.69
C PHE A 129 -9.84 2.97 -9.92
N LYS A 130 -9.93 3.15 -8.60
CA LYS A 130 -8.79 3.17 -7.68
C LYS A 130 -8.97 2.10 -6.60
N ASN A 131 -7.96 1.26 -6.38
CA ASN A 131 -7.99 0.26 -5.32
C ASN A 131 -6.78 0.40 -4.39
N LEU A 132 -5.57 0.52 -4.96
CA LEU A 132 -4.34 0.72 -4.19
C LEU A 132 -3.64 2.04 -4.56
N MET A 133 -3.72 2.47 -5.82
CA MET A 133 -3.14 3.76 -6.26
C MET A 133 -4.26 4.73 -6.67
N PRO A 134 -4.16 6.04 -6.35
CA PRO A 134 -5.04 7.03 -6.97
C PRO A 134 -4.87 6.96 -8.50
N SER A 135 -5.93 7.24 -9.26
CA SER A 135 -5.79 7.49 -10.69
C SER A 135 -4.93 8.74 -10.86
N VAL A 136 -3.65 8.56 -11.18
CA VAL A 136 -2.67 9.64 -11.29
C VAL A 136 -2.15 9.68 -12.72
N MET A 137 -2.24 10.86 -13.35
CA MET A 137 -1.51 11.12 -14.59
C MET A 137 -0.05 11.40 -14.28
N ARG A 138 0.86 10.54 -14.73
CA ARG A 138 2.31 10.68 -14.47
C ARG A 138 3.12 10.86 -15.73
N ASN A 139 4.02 11.85 -15.79
CA ASN A 139 4.99 11.90 -16.89
C ASN A 139 6.08 10.82 -16.73
N ASN A 140 6.90 10.61 -17.78
CA ASN A 140 8.08 9.74 -17.74
C ASN A 140 9.14 10.14 -16.68
N HIS A 141 8.97 11.27 -15.98
CA HIS A 141 9.81 11.71 -14.87
C HIS A 141 9.14 11.52 -13.48
N GLY A 142 7.97 10.87 -13.40
CA GLY A 142 7.29 10.56 -12.14
C GLY A 142 6.46 11.69 -11.53
N ILE A 143 6.32 12.83 -12.21
CA ILE A 143 5.49 13.96 -11.76
C ILE A 143 4.02 13.59 -11.90
N SER A 144 3.33 13.50 -10.77
CA SER A 144 1.87 13.39 -10.68
C SER A 144 1.23 14.73 -11.04
N ALA A 145 0.52 14.81 -12.17
CA ALA A 145 -0.34 15.94 -12.45
C ALA A 145 -1.61 15.81 -11.58
N SER A 146 -1.78 16.74 -10.63
CA SER A 146 -3.05 16.91 -9.91
C SER A 146 -3.90 17.91 -10.67
N ALA A 147 -5.22 17.68 -10.73
CA ALA A 147 -6.10 18.66 -11.35
C ALA A 147 -6.02 19.96 -10.56
N SER A 148 -5.77 21.08 -11.25
CA SER A 148 -5.73 22.40 -10.64
C SER A 148 -7.12 22.83 -10.16
N HIS A 149 -8.16 22.40 -10.87
CA HIS A 149 -9.58 22.56 -10.50
C HIS A 149 -10.35 21.35 -11.04
N THR A 150 -11.42 20.95 -10.34
CA THR A 150 -12.37 19.92 -10.77
C THR A 150 -13.79 20.45 -10.79
N ALA A 151 -14.65 19.84 -11.60
CA ALA A 151 -16.07 20.14 -11.66
C ALA A 151 -16.88 18.84 -11.77
N ALA A 152 -18.05 18.84 -11.13
CA ALA A 152 -19.11 17.85 -11.34
C ALA A 152 -20.17 18.42 -12.29
N CYS A 153 -20.90 17.57 -13.00
CA CYS A 153 -22.04 18.02 -13.77
C CYS A 153 -23.24 18.33 -12.85
N ASP A 154 -23.81 19.52 -13.01
CA ASP A 154 -24.91 20.02 -12.17
C ASP A 154 -26.23 19.34 -12.57
N SER A 155 -26.50 18.16 -12.01
CA SER A 155 -27.81 17.52 -12.03
C SER A 155 -28.33 17.39 -10.61
N ASP A 156 -29.23 18.31 -10.24
CA ASP A 156 -30.15 18.25 -9.10
C ASP A 156 -29.63 17.56 -7.81
N ASP A 157 -29.18 18.40 -6.86
CA ASP A 157 -29.54 18.29 -5.44
C ASP A 157 -29.43 16.89 -4.81
N HIS A 158 -28.23 16.32 -4.83
CA HIS A 158 -27.82 15.39 -3.79
C HIS A 158 -26.67 16.01 -3.01
N ASP A 159 -27.07 16.58 -1.88
CA ASP A 159 -26.31 16.85 -0.67
C ASP A 159 -25.26 15.74 -0.46
N HIS A 160 -24.10 15.92 -1.09
CA HIS A 160 -22.90 15.18 -0.80
C HIS A 160 -22.06 16.16 -0.02
N ASP A 161 -22.05 15.93 1.30
CA ASP A 161 -21.14 16.54 2.25
C ASP A 161 -19.82 16.84 1.55
N ASP A 162 -19.44 18.12 1.53
CA ASP A 162 -18.11 18.60 1.21
C ASP A 162 -17.11 17.82 2.08
N HIS A 163 -16.63 16.69 1.57
CA HIS A 163 -15.34 16.18 1.95
C HIS A 163 -14.34 17.07 1.23
N ASP A 164 -14.16 18.26 1.80
CA ASP A 164 -12.92 19.01 1.68
C ASP A 164 -11.78 18.01 1.86
N ASP A 165 -11.08 17.72 0.76
CA ASP A 165 -9.75 17.11 0.77
C ASP A 165 -8.76 18.12 1.37
N HIS A 166 -9.04 18.57 2.59
CA HIS A 166 -8.00 18.96 3.50
C HIS A 166 -7.18 17.70 3.73
N ALA A 167 -5.93 17.76 3.29
CA ALA A 167 -4.89 16.87 3.78
C ALA A 167 -4.95 16.86 5.30
N GLU A 168 -5.67 15.88 5.87
CA GLU A 168 -5.78 15.71 7.30
C GLU A 168 -4.38 15.44 7.82
N THR A 169 -3.85 16.43 8.52
CA THR A 169 -2.61 16.34 9.25
C THR A 169 -2.76 15.35 10.41
N SER A 170 -2.53 14.08 10.13
CA SER A 170 -1.66 13.18 10.91
C SER A 170 -1.98 12.82 12.38
N THR A 171 -3.20 13.01 12.89
CA THR A 171 -3.55 12.62 14.29
C THR A 171 -4.55 11.48 14.44
N ASP A 172 -5.33 11.15 13.40
CA ASP A 172 -6.63 10.50 13.63
C ASP A 172 -6.59 8.96 13.69
N ARG A 173 -5.43 8.35 13.41
CA ARG A 173 -5.27 6.89 13.35
C ARG A 173 -4.33 6.32 14.41
N ILE A 174 -3.92 7.13 15.38
CA ILE A 174 -3.07 6.68 16.49
C ILE A 174 -3.74 5.54 17.27
N GLY A 175 -5.06 5.59 17.44
CA GLY A 175 -5.83 4.52 18.07
C GLY A 175 -5.76 3.19 17.32
N GLU A 176 -5.81 3.23 15.99
CA GLU A 176 -5.63 2.02 15.15
C GLU A 176 -4.22 1.47 15.25
N VAL A 177 -3.20 2.33 15.24
CA VAL A 177 -1.79 1.92 15.39
C VAL A 177 -1.57 1.24 16.75
N ILE A 178 -2.07 1.84 17.83
CA ILE A 178 -1.95 1.26 19.17
C ILE A 178 -2.70 -0.07 19.23
N GLY A 179 -3.91 -0.15 18.68
CA GLY A 179 -4.68 -1.40 18.62
C GLY A 179 -3.96 -2.48 17.81
N ALA A 180 -3.42 -2.12 16.65
CA ALA A 180 -2.63 -3.00 15.81
C ALA A 180 -1.38 -3.52 16.51
N SER A 181 -0.59 -2.65 17.16
CA SER A 181 0.59 -3.04 17.93
C SER A 181 0.24 -3.98 19.10
N LEU A 182 -0.87 -3.74 19.79
CA LEU A 182 -1.34 -4.65 20.84
C LEU A 182 -1.76 -6.02 20.27
N MET A 183 -2.35 -6.04 19.08
CA MET A 183 -2.72 -7.29 18.40
C MET A 183 -1.50 -8.08 17.92
N THR A 184 -0.45 -7.41 17.46
CA THR A 184 0.80 -8.07 17.06
C THR A 184 1.60 -8.61 18.24
N ALA A 185 1.31 -8.16 19.47
CA ALA A 185 1.85 -8.76 20.69
C ALA A 185 1.05 -10.00 21.17
N LEU A 186 -0.15 -10.29 20.65
CA LEU A 186 -0.95 -11.46 21.05
C LEU A 186 -0.32 -12.82 20.71
N PRO A 187 0.38 -13.01 19.57
CA PRO A 187 1.10 -14.25 19.27
C PRO A 187 2.03 -14.71 20.39
N THR A 188 2.68 -13.77 21.10
CA THR A 188 3.53 -14.05 22.27
C THR A 188 2.77 -14.84 23.34
N LEU A 189 1.48 -14.53 23.55
CA LEU A 189 0.60 -15.17 24.54
C LEU A 189 0.04 -16.51 24.05
N VAL A 190 -0.30 -16.62 22.76
CA VAL A 190 -0.91 -17.82 22.15
C VAL A 190 0.11 -18.94 21.95
N GLY A 191 1.34 -18.62 21.58
CA GLY A 191 2.41 -19.60 21.37
C GLY A 191 2.72 -20.45 22.61
N ILE A 192 2.52 -19.87 23.80
CA ILE A 192 2.71 -20.55 25.09
C ILE A 192 1.56 -21.50 25.40
N VAL A 193 0.31 -21.14 25.11
CA VAL A 193 -0.84 -22.05 25.29
C VAL A 193 -0.62 -23.29 24.43
N LEU A 194 -0.12 -23.12 23.20
CA LEU A 194 0.22 -24.23 22.33
C LEU A 194 1.39 -25.07 22.88
N LEU A 195 2.46 -24.45 23.40
CA LEU A 195 3.58 -25.18 24.02
C LEU A 195 3.23 -25.92 25.32
N VAL A 196 2.28 -25.39 26.12
CA VAL A 196 1.85 -25.97 27.39
C VAL A 196 0.77 -27.04 27.19
N VAL A 197 -0.12 -26.87 26.21
CA VAL A 197 -1.28 -27.76 25.96
C VAL A 197 -0.98 -28.82 24.91
N VAL A 198 -0.13 -28.52 23.91
CA VAL A 198 0.09 -29.39 22.75
C VAL A 198 1.48 -30.01 22.77
N CYS A 199 1.45 -31.35 22.85
CA CYS A 199 2.54 -32.30 22.62
C CYS A 199 3.61 -32.40 23.70
N ASN A 200 3.97 -33.65 23.98
CA ASN A 200 5.20 -34.00 24.68
C ASN A 200 6.38 -33.27 23.98
N PRO A 201 7.01 -32.27 24.61
CA PRO A 201 8.01 -31.40 23.98
C PRO A 201 9.28 -32.15 23.57
N THR A 202 9.40 -33.43 23.97
CA THR A 202 10.48 -34.34 23.59
C THR A 202 10.20 -35.13 22.30
N GLY A 203 8.98 -35.08 21.76
CA GLY A 203 8.58 -35.81 20.56
C GLY A 203 9.27 -35.31 19.29
N THR A 204 9.71 -36.24 18.44
CA THR A 204 10.36 -35.95 17.15
C THR A 204 9.52 -35.06 16.25
N PHE A 205 8.20 -35.26 16.22
CA PHE A 205 7.26 -34.43 15.46
C PHE A 205 7.33 -32.95 15.86
N PHE A 206 7.42 -32.66 17.16
CA PHE A 206 7.49 -31.29 17.67
C PHE A 206 8.80 -30.60 17.28
N LYS A 207 9.93 -31.32 17.40
CA LYS A 207 11.24 -30.83 16.95
C LYS A 207 11.25 -30.51 15.45
N THR A 208 10.62 -31.37 14.64
CA THR A 208 10.48 -31.14 13.20
C THR A 208 9.60 -29.92 12.90
N ALA A 209 8.46 -29.79 13.58
CA ALA A 209 7.56 -28.65 13.42
C ALA A 209 8.26 -27.30 13.72
N LEU A 210 9.09 -27.24 14.76
CA LEU A 210 9.85 -26.04 15.12
C LEU A 210 10.83 -25.57 14.02
N HIS A 211 11.49 -26.50 13.31
CA HIS A 211 12.35 -26.13 12.18
C HIS A 211 11.54 -25.50 11.05
N PHE A 212 10.35 -26.03 10.77
CA PHE A 212 9.45 -25.45 9.78
C PHE A 212 8.90 -24.10 10.22
N SER A 213 8.70 -23.84 11.51
CA SER A 213 8.24 -22.55 12.02
C SER A 213 9.18 -21.40 11.65
N ASN A 214 10.49 -21.53 11.85
CA ASN A 214 11.44 -20.47 11.50
C ASN A 214 11.50 -20.23 9.98
N SER A 215 11.45 -21.30 9.18
CA SER A 215 11.40 -21.17 7.72
C SER A 215 10.09 -20.55 7.23
N LEU A 216 8.96 -20.83 7.90
CA LEU A 216 7.66 -20.25 7.60
C LEU A 216 7.66 -18.74 7.91
N ALA A 217 8.14 -18.34 9.09
CA ALA A 217 8.25 -16.93 9.48
C ALA A 217 9.11 -16.14 8.47
N ALA A 218 10.30 -16.67 8.15
CA ALA A 218 11.20 -16.06 7.18
C ALA A 218 10.56 -15.97 5.77
N GLY A 219 9.81 -16.99 5.34
CA GLY A 219 9.12 -16.98 4.06
C GLY A 219 8.00 -15.94 3.98
N ILE A 220 7.20 -15.79 5.05
CA ILE A 220 6.15 -14.79 5.15
C ILE A 220 6.74 -13.38 5.10
N LEU A 221 7.79 -13.12 5.88
CA LEU A 221 8.49 -11.83 5.89
C LEU A 221 9.14 -11.50 4.54
N LEU A 222 9.79 -12.49 3.90
CA LEU A 222 10.38 -12.29 2.58
C LEU A 222 9.31 -11.96 1.53
N ALA A 223 8.17 -12.68 1.55
CA ALA A 223 7.06 -12.40 0.65
C ALA A 223 6.47 -11.01 0.91
N ALA A 224 6.26 -10.63 2.17
CA ALA A 224 5.79 -9.29 2.54
C ALA A 224 6.76 -8.19 2.10
N ALA A 225 8.07 -8.40 2.29
CA ALA A 225 9.10 -7.48 1.83
C ALA A 225 9.06 -7.29 0.32
N VAL A 226 9.10 -8.38 -0.45
CA VAL A 226 9.20 -8.31 -1.91
C VAL A 226 7.90 -7.82 -2.56
N PHE A 227 6.74 -8.24 -2.07
CA PHE A 227 5.46 -7.96 -2.72
C PHE A 227 4.71 -6.75 -2.16
N LEU A 228 5.02 -6.29 -0.94
CA LEU A 228 4.30 -5.19 -0.31
C LEU A 228 5.22 -4.04 0.07
N PHE A 229 6.25 -4.27 0.89
CA PHE A 229 7.07 -3.17 1.42
C PHE A 229 7.94 -2.51 0.35
N LEU A 230 8.64 -3.31 -0.45
CA LEU A 230 9.56 -2.77 -1.44
C LEU A 230 8.85 -1.98 -2.54
N PRO A 231 7.74 -2.45 -3.14
CA PRO A 231 6.98 -1.65 -4.11
C PRO A 231 6.42 -0.37 -3.48
N GLU A 232 5.81 -0.45 -2.30
CA GLU A 232 5.22 0.71 -1.63
C GLU A 232 6.27 1.76 -1.27
N ALA A 233 7.42 1.33 -0.71
CA ALA A 233 8.54 2.21 -0.39
C ALA A 233 9.10 2.91 -1.64
N GLN A 234 9.14 2.22 -2.78
CA GLN A 234 9.56 2.83 -4.04
C GLN A 234 8.59 3.93 -4.46
N HIS A 235 7.28 3.69 -4.35
CA HIS A 235 6.27 4.69 -4.67
C HIS A 235 6.35 5.92 -3.76
N MET A 236 6.54 5.70 -2.44
CA MET A 236 6.70 6.79 -1.47
C MET A 236 7.97 7.62 -1.72
N LEU A 237 9.10 6.97 -1.98
CA LEU A 237 10.37 7.65 -2.21
C LEU A 237 10.43 8.40 -3.54
N ALA A 238 9.59 8.02 -4.50
CA ALA A 238 9.47 8.67 -5.80
C ALA A 238 8.65 9.97 -5.79
N VAL A 239 7.91 10.24 -4.71
CA VAL A 239 7.10 11.48 -4.61
C VAL A 239 8.02 12.70 -4.68
N GLY A 240 7.84 13.53 -5.71
CA GLY A 240 8.57 14.77 -5.91
C GLY A 240 10.04 14.60 -6.36
N LYS A 241 10.44 13.41 -6.83
CA LYS A 241 11.80 13.13 -7.31
C LYS A 241 11.80 12.56 -8.73
N ILE A 242 12.87 12.80 -9.47
CA ILE A 242 13.12 12.13 -10.75
C ILE A 242 13.48 10.66 -10.54
N GLU A 243 13.16 9.81 -11.51
CA GLU A 243 13.33 8.34 -11.42
C GLU A 243 14.72 7.88 -10.93
N PRO A 244 15.87 8.42 -11.44
CA PRO A 244 17.18 7.96 -10.99
C PRO A 244 17.45 8.27 -9.51
N GLU A 245 16.95 9.41 -9.01
CA GLU A 245 17.11 9.80 -7.61
C GLU A 245 16.21 8.97 -6.69
N ALA A 246 14.99 8.70 -7.11
CA ALA A 246 14.06 7.82 -6.40
C ALA A 246 14.61 6.38 -6.31
N ALA A 247 15.09 5.85 -7.44
CA ALA A 247 15.70 4.52 -7.51
C ALA A 247 16.97 4.42 -6.67
N ALA A 248 17.82 5.46 -6.66
CA ALA A 248 19.01 5.51 -5.82
C ALA A 248 18.65 5.55 -4.32
N ALA A 249 17.64 6.34 -3.93
CA ALA A 249 17.17 6.39 -2.54
C ALA A 249 16.58 5.04 -2.09
N TRP A 250 15.77 4.41 -2.94
CA TRP A 250 15.20 3.10 -2.67
C TRP A 250 16.26 1.99 -2.61
N GLY A 251 17.18 1.92 -3.57
CA GLY A 251 18.26 0.93 -3.56
C GLY A 251 19.22 1.10 -2.37
N SER A 252 19.57 2.35 -2.02
CA SER A 252 20.47 2.61 -0.89
C SER A 252 19.85 2.26 0.46
N THR A 253 18.53 2.44 0.63
CA THR A 253 17.83 2.03 1.86
C THR A 253 17.76 0.51 2.01
N ILE A 254 17.56 -0.24 0.93
CA ILE A 254 17.64 -1.71 0.95
C ILE A 254 19.05 -2.19 1.34
N VAL A 255 20.08 -1.63 0.72
CA VAL A 255 21.47 -1.96 1.03
C VAL A 255 21.81 -1.61 2.48
N ALA A 256 21.35 -0.45 2.97
CA ALA A 256 21.54 -0.05 4.36
C ALA A 256 20.89 -1.05 5.35
N GLY A 257 19.66 -1.51 5.06
CA GLY A 257 19.00 -2.55 5.85
C GLY A 257 19.77 -3.87 5.87
N TRP A 258 20.29 -4.31 4.72
CA TRP A 258 21.12 -5.52 4.64
C TRP A 258 22.45 -5.38 5.42
N LEU A 259 23.12 -4.23 5.30
CA LEU A 259 24.35 -3.93 6.05
C LEU A 259 24.09 -3.90 7.56
N LEU A 260 22.96 -3.34 8.00
CA LEU A 260 22.56 -3.36 9.41
C LEU A 260 22.41 -4.80 9.92
N GLY A 261 21.79 -5.68 9.15
CA GLY A 261 21.69 -7.11 9.46
C GLY A 261 23.07 -7.78 9.56
N ALA A 262 23.95 -7.53 8.58
CA ALA A 262 25.30 -8.08 8.57
C ALA A 262 26.15 -7.61 9.78
N ILE A 263 26.05 -6.33 10.14
CA ILE A 263 26.73 -5.77 11.32
C ILE A 263 26.19 -6.39 12.60
N SER A 264 24.87 -6.58 12.69
CA SER A 264 24.23 -7.21 13.84
C SER A 264 24.70 -8.65 14.03
N HIS A 265 24.84 -9.41 12.92
CA HIS A 265 25.38 -10.77 12.96
C HIS A 265 26.84 -10.79 13.45
N LEU A 266 27.69 -9.93 12.90
CA LEU A 266 29.09 -9.82 13.32
C LEU A 266 29.22 -9.43 14.80
N ALA A 267 28.39 -8.51 15.29
CA ALA A 267 28.35 -8.14 16.69
C ALA A 267 27.96 -9.33 17.57
N GLY A 268 26.98 -10.14 17.13
CA GLY A 268 26.59 -11.39 17.78
C GLY A 268 27.74 -12.37 17.92
N ASP A 269 28.52 -12.58 16.86
CA ASP A 269 29.69 -13.48 16.89
C ASP A 269 30.79 -12.99 17.83
N VAL A 270 31.04 -11.68 17.88
CA VAL A 270 31.99 -11.09 18.84
C VAL A 270 31.54 -11.32 20.28
N VAL A 271 30.23 -11.22 20.56
CA VAL A 271 29.66 -11.48 21.89
C VAL A 271 29.79 -12.97 22.23
N LYS A 272 29.40 -13.87 21.33
CA LYS A 272 29.55 -15.33 21.51
C LYS A 272 30.97 -15.71 21.89
N LYS A 273 31.95 -15.21 21.13
CA LYS A 273 33.39 -15.46 21.37
C LYS A 273 33.86 -14.95 22.73
N LYS A 274 33.43 -13.75 23.14
CA LYS A 274 33.77 -13.19 24.45
C LYS A 274 33.14 -13.96 25.61
N CYS A 275 31.97 -14.56 25.39
CA CYS A 275 31.25 -15.34 26.39
C CYS A 275 31.67 -16.82 26.45
N GLY A 276 32.60 -17.26 25.60
CA GLY A 276 33.07 -18.66 25.56
C GLY A 276 32.02 -19.63 25.02
N ALA A 277 31.21 -19.18 24.05
CA ALA A 277 30.03 -19.87 23.54
C ALA A 277 30.26 -20.68 22.25
N ASP A 278 31.51 -20.76 21.77
CA ASP A 278 31.85 -21.19 20.41
C ASP A 278 31.45 -22.65 20.09
N ASP A 279 31.23 -23.50 21.11
CA ASP A 279 30.92 -24.93 20.97
C ASP A 279 29.43 -25.30 21.15
N LEU A 280 28.51 -24.32 21.28
CA LEU A 280 27.10 -24.57 21.63
C LEU A 280 26.17 -24.92 20.45
N GLU A 281 26.68 -24.95 19.22
CA GLU A 281 25.90 -25.34 18.03
C GLU A 281 25.75 -26.86 17.87
N ALA A 282 26.45 -27.66 18.68
CA ALA A 282 26.27 -29.11 18.70
C ALA A 282 24.88 -29.47 19.27
N ILE A 283 24.05 -30.08 18.43
CA ILE A 283 22.70 -30.59 18.70
C ILE A 283 22.78 -31.82 19.63
N ASP A 284 23.35 -31.69 20.82
CA ASP A 284 23.44 -32.80 21.76
C ASP A 284 23.05 -32.41 23.19
N GLU A 285 22.39 -33.36 23.84
CA GLU A 285 21.59 -33.28 25.07
C GLU A 285 22.39 -32.97 26.34
N LYS A 286 23.29 -31.97 26.34
CA LYS A 286 23.97 -31.58 27.58
C LYS A 286 23.09 -30.66 28.43
N PRO A 287 22.93 -30.96 29.74
CA PRO A 287 22.17 -30.10 30.64
C PRO A 287 22.75 -28.69 30.63
N PRO A 288 21.91 -27.65 30.81
CA PRO A 288 22.34 -26.30 30.55
C PRO A 288 23.53 -25.93 31.43
N ALA A 289 24.66 -25.63 30.78
CA ALA A 289 25.84 -25.11 31.46
C ALA A 289 25.44 -23.89 32.30
N LYS A 290 26.07 -23.75 33.48
CA LYS A 290 25.97 -22.58 34.34
C LYS A 290 26.27 -21.36 33.43
N ASN A 291 25.25 -20.53 33.15
CA ASN A 291 25.26 -19.34 32.26
C ASN A 291 24.60 -19.48 30.87
N MET A 292 23.89 -20.55 30.54
CA MET A 292 23.17 -20.66 29.26
C MET A 292 22.19 -19.50 28.99
N MET A 293 21.63 -18.87 30.04
CA MET A 293 20.83 -17.64 29.91
C MET A 293 21.63 -16.48 29.28
N TRP A 294 22.87 -16.27 29.69
CA TRP A 294 23.73 -15.20 29.17
C TRP A 294 24.21 -15.49 27.74
N VAL A 295 24.34 -16.77 27.42
CA VAL A 295 24.94 -17.21 26.17
C VAL A 295 23.90 -17.43 25.07
N LEU A 296 22.70 -17.88 25.42
CA LEU A 296 21.65 -18.24 24.48
C LEU A 296 20.40 -17.37 24.67
N GLY A 297 19.94 -17.21 25.91
CA GLY A 297 18.69 -16.50 26.19
C GLY A 297 18.72 -15.01 25.82
N ILE A 298 19.74 -14.30 26.27
CA ILE A 298 19.87 -12.85 26.02
C ILE A 298 20.06 -12.53 24.53
N PRO A 299 20.95 -13.20 23.77
CA PRO A 299 21.09 -12.93 22.34
C PRO A 299 19.82 -13.21 21.55
N ILE A 300 19.08 -14.28 21.86
CA ILE A 300 17.80 -14.59 21.21
C ILE A 300 16.79 -13.49 21.48
N SER A 301 16.62 -13.11 22.75
CA SER A 301 15.64 -12.08 23.14
C SER A 301 15.99 -10.70 22.58
N CYS A 302 17.29 -10.40 22.43
CA CYS A 302 17.76 -9.17 21.78
C CYS A 302 17.45 -9.17 20.28
N GLY A 303 17.63 -10.30 19.60
CA GLY A 303 17.24 -10.46 18.20
C GLY A 303 15.74 -10.29 18.00
N ASP A 304 14.95 -10.93 18.85
CA ASP A 304 13.49 -10.85 18.88
C ASP A 304 12.99 -9.41 19.07
N PHE A 305 13.53 -8.70 20.06
CA PHE A 305 13.28 -7.28 20.28
C PHE A 305 13.58 -6.40 19.05
N CYS A 306 14.70 -6.66 18.36
CA CYS A 306 15.06 -5.91 17.15
C CYS A 306 14.09 -6.19 15.99
N CYS A 307 13.60 -7.42 15.86
CA CYS A 307 12.56 -7.78 14.90
C CYS A 307 11.24 -7.05 15.21
N ASN A 308 10.83 -7.04 16.47
CA ASN A 308 9.57 -6.40 16.89
C ASN A 308 9.63 -4.86 16.78
N ILE A 309 10.82 -4.26 16.95
CA ILE A 309 11.04 -2.85 16.58
C ILE A 309 10.82 -2.62 15.08
N ALA A 310 11.35 -3.49 14.23
CA ALA A 310 11.20 -3.35 12.79
C ALA A 310 9.72 -3.45 12.39
N ASP A 311 8.98 -4.39 12.99
CA ASP A 311 7.53 -4.53 12.81
C ASP A 311 6.75 -3.31 13.29
N GLY A 312 7.15 -2.74 14.44
CA GLY A 312 6.58 -1.49 14.94
C GLY A 312 6.78 -0.31 13.99
N PHE A 313 7.98 -0.18 13.40
CA PHE A 313 8.23 0.82 12.37
C PHE A 313 7.38 0.58 11.12
N VAL A 314 7.30 -0.67 10.67
CA VAL A 314 6.46 -1.07 9.54
C VAL A 314 5.00 -0.67 9.78
N LEU A 315 4.42 -1.03 10.93
CA LEU A 315 3.05 -0.65 11.30
C LEU A 315 2.87 0.87 11.31
N GLY A 316 3.76 1.60 11.97
CA GLY A 316 3.70 3.06 12.04
C GLY A 316 3.77 3.71 10.65
N THR A 317 4.61 3.18 9.77
CA THR A 317 4.71 3.64 8.38
C THR A 317 3.60 3.14 7.48
N ALA A 318 2.80 2.15 7.88
CA ALA A 318 1.66 1.67 7.09
C ALA A 318 0.38 2.45 7.42
N PHE A 319 0.12 2.70 8.70
CA PHE A 319 -1.10 3.39 9.13
C PHE A 319 -1.08 4.91 8.88
N ARG A 320 0.09 5.48 8.57
CA ARG A 320 0.25 6.92 8.33
C ARG A 320 0.01 7.34 6.86
N PRO A 321 0.62 6.71 5.85
CA PRO A 321 0.47 7.08 4.44
C PRO A 321 -0.39 6.10 3.64
N CYS A 322 -0.59 4.85 4.08
CA CYS A 322 -1.28 3.84 3.30
C CYS A 322 -2.76 3.70 3.69
N SER A 323 -3.53 3.08 2.79
CA SER A 323 -4.95 2.78 3.02
C SER A 323 -5.17 1.87 4.22
N THR A 324 -6.30 2.02 4.91
CA THR A 324 -6.70 1.18 6.06
C THR A 324 -6.68 -0.31 5.70
N GLY A 325 -7.17 -0.68 4.52
CA GLY A 325 -7.15 -2.06 4.05
C GLY A 325 -5.73 -2.63 3.87
N PHE A 326 -4.77 -1.82 3.40
CA PHE A 326 -3.38 -2.23 3.29
C PHE A 326 -2.72 -2.38 4.67
N ALA A 327 -2.93 -1.41 5.56
CA ALA A 327 -2.37 -1.43 6.90
C ALA A 327 -2.82 -2.67 7.71
N TRP A 328 -4.10 -3.05 7.65
CA TRP A 328 -4.60 -4.26 8.32
C TRP A 328 -4.13 -5.58 7.69
N LYS A 329 -3.83 -5.60 6.37
CA LYS A 329 -3.15 -6.76 5.76
C LYS A 329 -1.74 -6.94 6.34
N LEU A 330 -1.03 -5.84 6.58
CA LEU A 330 0.30 -5.89 7.21
C LEU A 330 0.22 -6.36 8.66
N VAL A 331 -0.78 -5.93 9.43
CA VAL A 331 -1.04 -6.49 10.78
C VAL A 331 -1.20 -8.01 10.72
N GLY A 332 -1.98 -8.52 9.76
CA GLY A 332 -2.17 -9.96 9.58
C GLY A 332 -0.88 -10.70 9.23
N ILE A 333 -0.04 -10.12 8.37
CA ILE A 333 1.28 -10.65 8.01
C ILE A 333 2.22 -10.66 9.21
N ILE A 334 2.20 -9.60 10.02
CA ILE A 334 3.00 -9.52 11.23
C ILE A 334 2.59 -10.64 12.19
N ILE A 335 1.31 -10.74 12.53
CA ILE A 335 0.77 -11.83 13.36
C ILE A 335 1.15 -13.21 12.80
N ALA A 336 1.09 -13.39 11.47
CA ALA A 336 1.34 -14.68 10.84
C ALA A 336 2.80 -15.15 10.92
N HIS A 337 3.77 -14.24 10.99
CA HIS A 337 5.18 -14.60 11.15
C HIS A 337 5.65 -14.56 12.62
N GLU A 338 5.04 -13.68 13.43
CA GLU A 338 5.26 -13.61 14.88
C GLU A 338 4.85 -14.90 15.58
N LEU A 339 3.69 -15.47 15.24
CA LEU A 339 3.21 -16.71 15.86
C LEU A 339 4.22 -17.88 15.79
N PRO A 340 4.76 -18.26 14.62
CA PRO A 340 5.78 -19.31 14.55
C PRO A 340 7.11 -18.91 15.20
N GLN A 341 7.53 -17.64 15.11
CA GLN A 341 8.77 -17.15 15.72
C GLN A 341 8.71 -17.24 17.24
N GLU A 342 7.63 -16.77 17.85
CA GLU A 342 7.40 -16.75 19.29
C GLU A 342 7.33 -18.15 19.91
N VAL A 343 6.71 -19.10 19.19
CA VAL A 343 6.70 -20.52 19.58
C VAL A 343 8.12 -21.09 19.58
N ALA A 344 8.92 -20.80 18.55
CA ALA A 344 10.29 -21.28 18.44
C ALA A 344 11.24 -20.64 19.48
N GLY A 345 11.07 -19.34 19.74
CA GLY A 345 11.77 -18.58 20.76
C GLY A 345 11.49 -19.14 22.15
N THR A 346 10.20 -19.26 22.51
CA THR A 346 9.77 -19.80 23.82
C THR A 346 10.31 -21.20 24.05
N TYR A 347 10.24 -22.10 23.05
CA TYR A 347 10.81 -23.44 23.17
C TYR A 347 12.32 -23.39 23.47
N THR A 348 13.05 -22.56 22.75
CA THR A 348 14.51 -22.44 22.91
C THR A 348 14.86 -21.88 24.29
N LEU A 349 14.13 -20.87 24.77
CA LEU A 349 14.34 -20.30 26.10
C LEU A 349 14.06 -21.30 27.22
N VAL A 350 12.97 -22.07 27.12
CA VAL A 350 12.58 -23.03 28.16
C VAL A 350 13.49 -24.27 28.15
N PHE A 351 13.63 -24.91 27.00
CA PHE A 351 14.26 -26.23 26.93
C PHE A 351 15.77 -26.19 26.68
N LYS A 352 16.29 -25.12 26.07
CA LYS A 352 17.75 -24.95 25.87
C LYS A 352 18.37 -23.97 26.85
N ALA A 353 17.79 -22.78 27.02
CA ALA A 353 18.34 -21.77 27.94
C ALA A 353 18.02 -22.04 29.42
N GLY A 354 17.11 -22.99 29.71
CA GLY A 354 16.77 -23.44 31.06
C GLY A 354 15.87 -22.47 31.83
N MET A 355 15.16 -21.58 31.14
CA MET A 355 14.20 -20.66 31.75
C MET A 355 12.92 -21.38 32.17
N LYS A 356 12.27 -20.92 33.25
CA LYS A 356 10.91 -21.36 33.55
C LYS A 356 9.98 -20.81 32.45
N TRP A 357 8.93 -21.56 32.13
CA TRP A 357 7.97 -21.19 31.08
C TRP A 357 7.45 -19.75 31.23
N TRP A 358 7.07 -19.33 32.43
CA TRP A 358 6.57 -17.97 32.68
C TRP A 358 7.65 -16.88 32.53
N GLN A 359 8.93 -17.21 32.73
CA GLN A 359 10.03 -16.27 32.52
C GLN A 359 10.29 -16.06 31.04
N ALA A 360 10.22 -17.14 30.24
CA ALA A 360 10.32 -17.06 28.79
C ALA A 360 9.15 -16.26 28.21
N THR A 361 7.91 -16.54 28.67
CA THR A 361 6.71 -15.76 28.35
C THR A 361 6.87 -14.28 28.62
N LEU A 362 7.30 -13.92 29.84
CA LEU A 362 7.43 -12.52 30.23
C LEU A 362 8.51 -11.82 29.40
N LEU A 363 9.60 -12.51 29.09
CA LEU A 363 10.69 -11.95 28.30
C LEU A 363 10.25 -11.68 26.86
N ASN A 364 9.60 -12.64 26.22
CA ASN A 364 9.05 -12.49 24.88
C ASN A 364 7.99 -11.38 24.82
N PHE A 365 7.08 -11.32 25.80
CA PHE A 365 6.09 -10.23 25.88
C PHE A 365 6.72 -8.84 26.08
N ILE A 366 7.88 -8.75 26.73
CA ILE A 366 8.62 -7.48 26.87
C ILE A 366 9.37 -7.14 25.56
N CYS A 367 9.78 -8.16 24.81
CA CYS A 367 10.45 -8.00 23.52
C CYS A 367 9.46 -7.61 22.40
N GLY A 368 8.21 -8.09 22.45
CA GLY A 368 7.08 -7.69 21.60
C GLY A 368 6.56 -6.29 21.86
#